data_AF-A0A919A318-F1
#
_entry.id   AF-A0A919A318-F1
#
_cell.length_a   1.000
_cell.length_b   1.000
_cell.length_c   1.000
_cell.angle_alpha   90.00
_cell.angle_beta   90.00
_cell.angle_gamma   90.00
#
_symmetry.space_group_name_H-M   'P 1'
#
loop_
_entity.id
_entity.type
_entity.pdbx_description
1 polymer ?
#
loop_
_entity_poly.entity_id
_entity_poly.type
_entity_poly.pdbx_seq_one_letter_code
_entity_poly.pdbx_strand_id
1 'polypeptide(L)'
;MARSSRGQRVLPGHPVREEIPPGPRRVGRSWVTGLAVVCGSVVLVAFVTVVAPRVLLSWDAPSTPAADRAKAVNDIRGTLLQGLAGVALLIGAYFTWRQLDVSRQGQITQRFTAAVEQLGSASPEVRIGAVFALERIAYDSPDDRGPIAEVLCSFVKRNGTAVPLSERPVPRDEAHKGELARIHGGEEPLSVRSPDRQAAMTVLGRRAPAPRFQELRLDRIDLRGVRLAFADLADADLHYCDLSDARLTSADLRRADLTGIWLAGAALINANLYQADLRTAVLWHARLDGADLSATDLSGADLTGAVVKGARFELADLRGADLTGTDLDATTLTGAVGDATTIWPTGFDAAAAGLVMARSDTPPLRPQSSHELSR
;
A
#
# COMPACT_ATOMS: atom_id res chain seq x y z
N MET A 1 40.72 4.76 40.13
CA MET A 1 39.89 5.35 39.07
C MET A 1 40.49 5.00 37.73
N ALA A 2 40.01 3.97 37.05
CA ALA A 2 40.45 3.55 35.72
C ALA A 2 39.19 3.35 34.86
N ARG A 3 39.02 4.16 33.82
CA ARG A 3 37.90 4.02 32.86
C ARG A 3 38.38 3.17 31.68
N SER A 4 37.68 2.06 31.47
CA SER A 4 37.95 1.09 30.42
C SER A 4 37.61 1.66 29.03
N SER A 5 38.50 1.49 28.07
CA SER A 5 38.25 1.71 26.65
C SER A 5 37.31 0.62 26.10
N ARG A 6 36.08 0.98 25.72
CA ARG A 6 35.21 0.09 24.93
C ARG A 6 35.69 0.11 23.49
N GLY A 7 36.35 -0.96 23.05
CA GLY A 7 36.64 -1.22 21.64
C GLY A 7 35.36 -1.45 20.85
N GLN A 8 35.21 -0.73 19.74
CA GLN A 8 34.19 -1.01 18.72
C GLN A 8 34.47 -2.37 18.08
N ARG A 9 33.49 -3.28 18.10
CA ARG A 9 33.53 -4.52 17.32
C ARG A 9 33.24 -4.17 15.85
N VAL A 10 34.22 -4.37 14.98
CA VAL A 10 34.08 -4.30 13.52
C VAL A 10 33.58 -5.65 13.02
N LEU A 11 32.51 -5.66 12.22
CA LEU A 11 32.01 -6.86 11.55
C LEU A 11 32.93 -7.23 10.36
N PRO A 12 33.20 -8.53 10.10
CA PRO A 12 34.07 -8.94 9.00
C PRO A 12 33.43 -8.66 7.64
N GLY A 13 34.12 -7.92 6.76
CA GLY A 13 33.69 -7.65 5.38
C GLY A 13 33.32 -6.19 5.07
N HIS A 14 33.29 -5.30 6.05
CA HIS A 14 33.09 -3.86 5.81
C HIS A 14 34.44 -3.11 5.80
N PRO A 15 34.69 -2.22 4.81
CA PRO A 15 35.87 -1.35 4.86
C PRO A 15 35.79 -0.41 6.07
N VAL A 16 36.92 -0.27 6.78
CA VAL A 16 37.07 0.64 7.92
C VAL A 16 36.78 2.06 7.43
N ARG A 17 35.79 2.71 8.06
CA ARG A 17 35.47 4.13 7.77
C ARG A 17 36.64 4.97 8.28
N GLU A 18 37.44 5.52 7.37
CA GLU A 18 38.34 6.63 7.71
C GLU A 18 37.49 7.81 8.19
N GLU A 19 37.74 8.28 9.42
CA GLU A 19 37.17 9.53 9.91
C GLU A 19 37.76 10.68 9.09
N ILE A 20 36.97 11.18 8.14
CA ILE A 20 37.27 12.41 7.40
C ILE A 20 37.25 13.56 8.42
N PRO A 21 38.34 14.33 8.58
CA PRO A 21 38.36 15.48 9.50
C PRO A 21 37.30 16.51 9.06
N PRO A 22 36.70 17.26 10.00
CA PRO A 22 35.65 18.21 9.66
C PRO A 22 36.22 19.26 8.69
N GLY A 23 35.75 19.20 7.44
CA GLY A 23 36.07 20.21 6.43
C GLY A 23 35.66 21.61 6.90
N PRO A 24 36.36 22.67 6.46
CA PRO A 24 36.07 24.03 6.87
C PRO A 24 34.60 24.36 6.60
N ARG A 25 33.89 24.80 7.64
CA ARG A 25 32.48 25.17 7.57
C ARG A 25 32.31 26.18 6.43
N ARG A 26 31.54 25.82 5.39
CA ARG A 26 31.14 26.73 4.30
C ARG A 26 30.15 27.78 4.83
N VAL A 27 30.63 28.73 5.63
CA VAL A 27 29.83 29.84 6.20
C VAL A 27 29.82 31.07 5.26
N GLY A 28 30.70 31.13 4.27
CA GLY A 28 30.90 32.37 3.47
C GLY A 28 29.99 32.57 2.24
N ARG A 29 29.24 31.57 1.78
CA ARG A 29 28.58 31.65 0.45
C ARG A 29 27.20 32.31 0.46
N SER A 30 26.48 32.29 1.58
CA SER A 30 25.13 32.86 1.70
C SER A 30 25.11 34.38 1.88
N TRP A 31 26.11 34.93 2.57
CA TRP A 31 26.20 36.38 2.83
C TRP A 31 26.58 37.18 1.57
N VAL A 32 27.50 36.64 0.75
CA VAL A 32 27.92 37.27 -0.51
C VAL A 32 26.76 37.32 -1.51
N THR A 33 25.95 36.26 -1.58
CA THR A 33 24.73 36.24 -2.40
C THR A 33 23.68 37.23 -1.91
N GLY A 34 23.50 37.36 -0.59
CA GLY A 34 22.56 38.33 -0.01
C GLY A 34 22.95 39.77 -0.33
N LEU A 35 24.23 40.12 -0.17
CA LEU A 35 24.73 41.47 -0.46
C LEU A 35 24.59 41.83 -1.95
N ALA A 36 24.89 40.88 -2.85
CA ALA A 36 24.75 41.09 -4.29
C ALA A 36 23.30 41.34 -4.71
N VAL A 37 22.34 40.63 -4.10
CA VAL A 37 20.90 40.83 -4.37
C VAL A 37 20.47 42.23 -3.90
N VAL A 38 20.90 42.68 -2.73
CA VAL A 38 20.59 44.02 -2.22
C VAL A 38 21.17 45.10 -3.14
N CYS A 39 22.45 45.02 -3.49
CA CYS A 39 23.08 45.96 -4.42
C CYS A 39 22.38 45.97 -5.79
N GLY A 40 22.07 44.80 -6.35
CA GLY A 40 21.31 44.68 -7.60
C GLY A 40 19.93 45.33 -7.52
N SER A 41 19.24 45.18 -6.40
CA SER A 41 17.92 45.78 -6.16
C SER A 41 17.98 47.30 -6.10
N VAL A 42 19.01 47.85 -5.44
CA VAL A 42 19.25 49.30 -5.39
C VAL A 42 19.54 49.87 -6.79
N VAL A 43 20.40 49.19 -7.56
CA VAL A 43 20.72 49.58 -8.94
C VAL A 43 19.47 49.55 -9.82
N LEU A 44 18.64 48.51 -9.70
CA LEU A 44 17.38 48.40 -10.44
C LEU A 44 16.43 49.56 -10.12
N VAL A 45 16.24 49.88 -8.84
CA VAL A 45 15.38 50.99 -8.42
C VAL A 45 15.93 52.32 -8.92
N ALA A 46 17.24 52.55 -8.83
CA ALA A 46 17.88 53.76 -9.36
C ALA A 46 17.69 53.88 -10.88
N PHE A 47 17.88 52.78 -11.62
CA PHE A 47 17.65 52.73 -13.06
C PHE A 47 16.20 53.08 -13.42
N VAL A 48 15.23 52.47 -12.72
CA VAL A 48 13.79 52.66 -12.98
C VAL A 48 13.31 54.07 -12.59
N THR A 49 13.95 54.71 -11.61
CA THR A 49 13.55 56.06 -11.16
C THR A 49 14.23 57.19 -11.93
N VAL A 50 15.46 56.97 -12.39
CA VAL A 50 16.32 58.02 -12.96
C VAL A 50 16.52 57.85 -14.47
N VAL A 51 16.78 56.64 -14.95
CA VAL A 51 17.23 56.40 -16.34
C VAL A 51 16.04 56.02 -17.23
N ALA A 52 15.30 54.97 -16.86
CA ALA A 52 14.22 54.41 -17.68
C ALA A 52 13.14 55.44 -18.09
N PRO A 53 12.65 56.34 -17.21
CA PRO A 53 11.61 57.30 -17.58
C PRO A 53 12.06 58.29 -18.65
N ARG A 54 13.34 58.68 -18.64
CA ARG A 54 13.91 59.61 -19.62
C ARG A 54 14.13 58.94 -20.96
N VAL A 55 14.62 57.71 -20.95
CA VAL A 55 14.84 56.91 -22.17
C VAL A 55 13.51 56.59 -22.84
N LEU A 56 12.52 56.10 -22.09
CA LEU A 56 11.19 55.80 -22.60
C LEU A 56 10.51 57.03 -23.20
N LEU A 57 10.54 58.17 -22.51
CA LEU A 57 9.96 59.42 -23.05
C LEU A 57 10.68 59.88 -24.33
N SER A 58 12.01 59.75 -24.40
CA SER A 58 12.76 60.13 -25.60
C SER A 58 12.49 59.23 -26.80
N TRP A 59 12.08 57.99 -26.56
CA TRP A 59 11.74 57.03 -27.60
C TRP A 59 10.29 57.19 -28.07
N ASP A 60 9.35 57.38 -27.15
CA ASP A 60 7.90 57.39 -27.43
C ASP A 60 7.38 58.77 -27.85
N ALA A 61 7.91 59.85 -27.26
CA ALA A 61 7.47 61.22 -27.54
C ALA A 61 8.66 62.22 -27.57
N PRO A 62 9.56 62.12 -28.56
CA PRO A 62 10.78 62.94 -28.63
C PRO A 62 10.52 64.45 -28.75
N SER A 63 9.36 64.87 -29.28
CA SER A 63 8.98 66.27 -29.49
C SER A 63 8.18 66.91 -28.35
N THR A 64 8.18 66.30 -27.15
CA THR A 64 7.44 66.81 -25.99
C THR A 64 7.95 68.22 -25.59
N PRO A 65 7.06 69.24 -25.45
CA PRO A 65 7.45 70.59 -25.05
C PRO A 65 8.20 70.64 -23.71
N ALA A 66 9.15 71.57 -23.57
CA ALA A 66 10.00 71.67 -22.39
C ALA A 66 9.19 71.87 -21.07
N ALA A 67 8.04 72.54 -21.15
CA ALA A 67 7.16 72.77 -20.01
C ALA A 67 6.51 71.48 -19.47
N ASP A 68 6.16 70.53 -20.36
CA ASP A 68 5.40 69.32 -19.98
C ASP A 68 6.31 68.10 -19.73
N ARG A 69 7.57 68.17 -20.17
CA ARG A 69 8.53 67.06 -20.08
C ARG A 69 8.74 66.57 -18.65
N ALA A 70 8.78 67.48 -17.67
CA ALA A 70 8.97 67.13 -16.27
C ALA A 70 7.80 66.31 -15.72
N LYS A 71 6.57 66.66 -16.12
CA LYS A 71 5.35 65.94 -15.72
C LYS A 71 5.33 64.54 -16.34
N ALA A 72 5.55 64.44 -17.65
CA ALA A 72 5.56 63.15 -18.36
C ALA A 72 6.61 62.16 -17.80
N VAL A 73 7.82 62.63 -17.47
CA VAL A 73 8.85 61.82 -16.81
C VAL A 73 8.36 61.30 -15.45
N ASN A 74 7.66 62.13 -14.69
CA ASN A 74 7.18 61.75 -13.36
C ASN A 74 5.99 60.77 -13.43
N ASP A 75 5.11 60.91 -14.43
CA ASP A 75 4.00 59.98 -14.68
C ASP A 75 4.54 58.58 -15.07
N ILE A 76 5.49 58.52 -16.02
CA ILE A 76 6.16 57.26 -16.40
C ILE A 76 6.87 56.64 -15.19
N ARG A 77 7.58 57.46 -14.39
CA ARG A 77 8.21 56.99 -13.15
C ARG A 77 7.19 56.37 -12.21
N GLY A 78 6.05 57.02 -12.02
CA GLY A 78 4.95 56.52 -11.17
C GLY A 78 4.46 55.15 -11.64
N THR A 79 4.19 54.99 -12.93
CA THR A 79 3.73 53.72 -13.51
C THR A 79 4.80 52.62 -13.40
N LEU A 80 6.06 52.92 -13.67
CA LEU A 80 7.14 51.94 -13.54
C LEU A 80 7.34 51.50 -12.08
N LEU A 81 7.29 52.44 -11.13
CA LEU A 81 7.37 52.13 -9.70
C LEU A 81 6.18 51.27 -9.25
N GLN A 82 4.97 51.56 -9.73
CA GLN A 82 3.80 50.71 -9.47
C GLN A 82 3.97 49.30 -10.05
N GLY A 83 4.49 49.18 -11.28
CA GLY A 83 4.81 47.90 -11.89
C GLY A 83 5.84 47.10 -11.08
N LEU A 84 6.89 47.76 -10.62
CA LEU A 84 7.94 47.16 -9.79
C LEU A 84 7.42 46.71 -8.42
N ALA A 85 6.57 47.53 -7.80
CA ALA A 85 5.86 47.16 -6.57
C ALA A 85 4.93 45.95 -6.77
N GLY A 86 4.21 45.90 -7.90
CA GLY A 86 3.38 44.74 -8.27
C GLY A 86 4.18 43.45 -8.43
N VAL A 87 5.32 43.51 -9.12
CA VAL A 87 6.23 42.36 -9.26
C VAL A 87 6.78 41.92 -7.91
N ALA A 88 7.22 42.87 -7.07
CA ALA A 88 7.71 42.55 -5.73
C ALA A 88 6.63 41.86 -4.87
N LEU A 89 5.37 42.28 -4.98
CA LEU A 89 4.23 41.67 -4.29
C LEU A 89 3.97 40.24 -4.79
N LEU A 90 4.02 39.98 -6.10
CA LEU A 90 3.90 38.64 -6.67
C LEU A 90 5.04 37.71 -6.21
N ILE A 91 6.27 38.21 -6.18
CA ILE A 91 7.42 37.46 -5.66
C ILE A 91 7.22 37.14 -4.18
N GLY A 92 6.78 38.11 -3.36
CA GLY A 92 6.48 37.91 -1.95
C GLY A 92 5.38 36.86 -1.73
N ALA A 93 4.31 36.92 -2.53
CA ALA A 93 3.22 35.94 -2.50
C ALA A 93 3.72 34.54 -2.86
N TYR A 94 4.55 34.40 -3.90
CA TYR A 94 5.17 33.14 -4.29
C TYR A 94 6.04 32.54 -3.18
N PHE A 95 6.93 33.34 -2.57
CA PHE A 95 7.77 32.87 -1.47
C PHE A 95 6.95 32.48 -0.24
N THR A 96 5.89 33.23 0.07
CA THR A 96 4.97 32.90 1.17
C THR A 96 4.26 31.58 0.89
N TRP A 97 3.70 31.40 -0.31
CA TRP A 97 3.05 30.14 -0.70
C TRP A 97 4.02 28.96 -0.63
N ARG A 98 5.24 29.11 -1.16
CA ARG A 98 6.29 28.09 -1.10
C ARG A 98 6.70 27.76 0.34
N GLN A 99 6.79 28.77 1.20
CA GLN A 99 7.16 28.56 2.61
C GLN A 99 6.05 27.84 3.39
N LEU A 100 4.79 28.16 3.11
CA LEU A 100 3.65 27.45 3.68
C LEU A 100 3.63 25.98 3.23
N ASP A 101 3.91 25.72 1.96
CA ASP A 101 3.98 24.35 1.41
C ASP A 101 5.08 23.52 2.09
N VAL A 102 6.30 24.08 2.20
CA VAL A 102 7.42 23.43 2.91
C VAL A 102 7.08 23.20 4.39
N SER A 103 6.43 24.15 5.04
CA SER A 103 6.01 23.99 6.44
C SER A 103 4.97 22.89 6.60
N ARG A 104 4.02 22.77 5.67
CA ARG A 104 2.99 21.73 5.68
C ARG A 104 3.62 20.34 5.51
N GLN A 105 4.50 20.18 4.53
CA GLN A 105 5.25 18.94 4.31
C GLN A 105 6.11 18.56 5.52
N GLY A 106 6.75 19.54 6.17
CA GLY A 106 7.53 19.32 7.39
C GLY A 106 6.69 18.77 8.55
N GLN A 107 5.47 19.28 8.75
CA GLN A 107 4.55 18.78 9.79
C GLN A 107 4.10 17.35 9.53
N ILE A 108 3.78 17.00 8.27
CA ILE A 108 3.40 15.63 7.89
C ILE A 108 4.56 14.66 8.18
N THR A 109 5.77 15.02 7.75
CA THR A 109 6.99 14.22 7.97
C THR A 109 7.23 13.98 9.46
N GLN A 110 7.04 15.01 10.30
CA GLN A 110 7.20 14.89 11.76
C GLN A 110 6.14 13.96 12.38
N ARG A 111 4.88 14.09 11.99
CA ARG A 111 3.80 13.20 12.48
C ARG A 111 4.03 11.77 12.05
N PHE A 112 4.46 11.56 10.80
CA PHE A 112 4.80 10.23 10.28
C PHE A 112 5.94 9.61 11.07
N THR A 113 7.04 10.34 11.26
CA THR A 113 8.20 9.88 12.04
C THR A 113 7.81 9.50 13.46
N ALA A 114 7.03 10.35 14.14
CA ALA A 114 6.57 10.08 15.50
C ALA A 114 5.66 8.83 15.58
N ALA A 115 4.78 8.63 14.61
CA ALA A 115 3.92 7.44 14.57
C ALA A 115 4.74 6.17 14.32
N VAL A 116 5.72 6.21 13.40
CA VAL A 116 6.62 5.08 13.15
C VAL A 116 7.45 4.73 14.38
N GLU A 117 7.93 5.72 15.12
CA GLU A 117 8.64 5.50 16.38
C GLU A 117 7.74 4.83 17.43
N GLN A 118 6.49 5.28 17.55
CA GLN A 118 5.51 4.70 18.48
C GLN A 118 5.08 3.28 18.10
N LEU A 119 5.12 2.89 16.82
CA LEU A 119 4.94 1.48 16.40
C LEU A 119 6.00 0.54 17.00
N GLY A 120 7.19 1.05 17.33
CA GLY A 120 8.25 0.29 18.00
C GLY A 120 8.07 0.14 19.51
N SER A 121 7.00 0.70 20.09
CA SER A 121 6.75 0.66 21.54
C SER A 121 6.46 -0.76 22.05
N ALA A 122 6.90 -1.06 23.28
CA ALA A 122 6.55 -2.31 23.96
C ALA A 122 5.06 -2.38 24.36
N SER A 123 4.40 -1.23 24.55
CA SER A 123 2.98 -1.15 24.91
C SER A 123 2.07 -1.33 23.68
N PRO A 124 1.17 -2.33 23.66
CA PRO A 124 0.19 -2.51 22.60
C PRO A 124 -0.71 -1.28 22.38
N GLU A 125 -1.07 -0.58 23.46
CA GLU A 125 -1.92 0.61 23.41
C GLU A 125 -1.26 1.75 22.62
N VAL A 126 0.04 1.95 22.83
CA VAL A 126 0.83 2.95 22.09
C VAL A 126 0.94 2.55 20.62
N ARG A 127 1.16 1.26 20.32
CA ARG A 127 1.22 0.77 18.93
C ARG A 127 -0.11 0.93 18.20
N ILE A 128 -1.23 0.65 18.87
CA ILE A 128 -2.58 0.87 18.33
C ILE A 128 -2.79 2.36 18.03
N GLY A 129 -2.41 3.25 18.97
CA GLY A 129 -2.46 4.69 18.75
C GLY A 129 -1.65 5.13 17.54
N ALA A 130 -0.45 4.55 17.34
CA ALA A 130 0.40 4.81 16.20
C ALA A 130 -0.21 4.34 14.87
N VAL A 131 -0.84 3.16 14.84
CA VAL A 131 -1.56 2.64 13.67
C VAL A 131 -2.66 3.62 13.22
N PHE A 132 -3.47 4.13 14.17
CA PHE A 132 -4.52 5.09 13.86
C PHE A 132 -3.98 6.49 13.52
N ALA A 133 -2.85 6.88 14.09
CA ALA A 133 -2.16 8.10 13.68
C ALA A 133 -1.70 8.01 12.22
N LEU A 134 -1.17 6.86 11.80
CA LEU A 134 -0.80 6.58 10.41
C LEU A 134 -2.02 6.58 9.49
N GLU A 135 -3.14 5.98 9.89
CA GLU A 135 -4.40 6.06 9.13
C GLU A 135 -4.83 7.52 8.88
N ARG A 136 -4.76 8.35 9.92
CA ARG A 136 -5.09 9.77 9.80
C ARG A 136 -4.13 10.52 8.88
N ILE A 137 -2.83 10.23 8.93
CA ILE A 137 -1.85 10.84 8.02
C ILE A 137 -2.13 10.41 6.57
N ALA A 138 -2.47 9.14 6.34
CA ALA A 138 -2.85 8.61 5.02
C ALA A 138 -4.12 9.27 4.46
N TYR A 139 -5.03 9.68 5.33
CA TYR A 139 -6.20 10.49 4.95
C TYR A 139 -5.80 11.93 4.56
N ASP A 140 -5.00 12.59 5.40
CA ASP A 140 -4.56 13.98 5.21
C ASP A 140 -3.57 14.15 4.03
N SER A 141 -2.83 13.09 3.69
CA SER A 141 -1.80 13.06 2.65
C SER A 141 -1.94 11.82 1.75
N PRO A 142 -2.65 11.92 0.61
CA PRO A 142 -2.81 10.82 -0.33
C PRO A 142 -1.49 10.27 -0.89
N ASP A 143 -0.47 11.11 -1.04
CA ASP A 143 0.85 10.72 -1.55
C ASP A 143 1.60 9.81 -0.56
N ASP A 144 1.32 9.92 0.74
CA ASP A 144 1.96 9.11 1.79
C ASP A 144 1.25 7.78 2.07
N ARG A 145 0.08 7.52 1.46
CA ARG A 145 -0.66 6.25 1.62
C ARG A 145 0.20 5.03 1.28
N GLY A 146 0.98 5.16 0.20
CA GLY A 146 1.95 4.16 -0.26
C GLY A 146 2.91 3.73 0.86
N PRO A 147 3.80 4.64 1.27
CA PRO A 147 4.73 4.41 2.37
C PRO A 147 4.06 3.95 3.67
N ILE A 148 2.90 4.52 4.03
CA ILE A 148 2.18 4.14 5.25
C ILE A 148 1.72 2.68 5.23
N ALA A 149 1.12 2.22 4.12
CA ALA A 149 0.69 0.84 4.04
C ALA A 149 1.89 -0.13 4.03
N GLU A 150 3.04 0.24 3.43
CA GLU A 150 4.27 -0.55 3.52
C GLU A 150 4.78 -0.70 4.95
N VAL A 151 4.77 0.40 5.73
CA VAL A 151 5.13 0.38 7.14
C VAL A 151 4.17 -0.53 7.92
N LEU A 152 2.87 -0.43 7.69
CA LEU A 152 1.87 -1.27 8.35
C LEU A 152 1.99 -2.75 7.96
N CYS A 153 2.25 -3.07 6.68
CA CYS A 153 2.54 -4.45 6.24
C CYS A 153 3.79 -5.00 6.94
N SER A 154 4.86 -4.20 6.97
CA SER A 154 6.10 -4.57 7.66
C SER A 154 5.90 -4.77 9.16
N PHE A 155 5.05 -3.94 9.78
CA PHE A 155 4.67 -4.06 11.18
C PHE A 155 3.91 -5.36 11.46
N VAL A 156 2.95 -5.72 10.61
CA VAL A 156 2.20 -6.99 10.71
C VAL A 156 3.13 -8.20 10.55
N LYS A 157 4.12 -8.12 9.65
CA LYS A 157 5.11 -9.18 9.38
C LYS A 157 6.09 -9.42 10.54
N ARG A 158 6.61 -8.37 11.16
CA ARG A 158 7.79 -8.44 12.06
C ARG A 158 7.64 -9.34 13.29
N ASN A 159 6.42 -9.61 13.75
CA ASN A 159 6.14 -10.43 14.93
C ASN A 159 5.51 -11.79 14.59
N GLY A 160 5.46 -12.15 13.30
CA GLY A 160 4.78 -13.34 12.78
C GLY A 160 5.67 -14.56 12.59
N THR A 161 6.67 -14.82 13.45
CA THR A 161 7.49 -16.06 13.39
C THR A 161 6.74 -17.29 13.91
N ALA A 162 5.48 -17.46 13.51
CA ALA A 162 4.90 -18.79 13.43
C ALA A 162 5.35 -19.32 12.07
N VAL A 163 6.22 -20.33 12.06
CA VAL A 163 6.60 -21.05 10.86
C VAL A 163 5.31 -21.39 10.11
N PRO A 164 5.11 -20.93 8.86
CA PRO A 164 3.90 -21.24 8.15
C PRO A 164 3.82 -22.76 8.03
N LEU A 165 2.71 -23.36 8.49
CA LEU A 165 2.42 -24.78 8.28
C LEU A 165 2.50 -25.15 6.78
N SER A 166 2.41 -24.15 5.90
CA SER A 166 2.47 -24.21 4.44
C SER A 166 3.78 -24.70 3.82
N GLU A 167 4.88 -24.87 4.57
CA GLU A 167 6.05 -25.60 4.03
C GLU A 167 5.82 -27.12 3.99
N ARG A 168 4.81 -27.63 4.70
CA ARG A 168 4.42 -29.03 4.61
C ARG A 168 3.41 -29.18 3.46
N PRO A 169 3.67 -30.01 2.44
CA PRO A 169 2.63 -30.46 1.54
C PRO A 169 1.54 -31.06 2.42
N VAL A 170 0.33 -30.50 2.42
CA VAL A 170 -0.80 -31.00 3.21
C VAL A 170 -1.06 -32.42 2.71
N PRO A 171 -0.77 -33.50 3.48
CA PRO A 171 -1.18 -34.83 3.09
C PRO A 171 -2.70 -34.83 2.98
N ARG A 172 -3.22 -35.28 1.83
CA ARG A 172 -4.67 -35.38 1.56
C ARG A 172 -5.38 -36.45 2.39
N ASP A 173 -4.72 -37.02 3.40
CA ASP A 173 -5.26 -38.11 4.19
C ASP A 173 -6.19 -37.60 5.30
N GLU A 174 -7.19 -38.42 5.64
CA GLU A 174 -8.23 -38.11 6.63
C GLU A 174 -7.65 -37.89 8.04
N ALA A 175 -6.50 -38.49 8.35
CA ALA A 175 -5.85 -38.34 9.65
C ALA A 175 -5.25 -36.94 9.81
N HIS A 176 -4.61 -36.44 8.76
CA HIS A 176 -4.05 -35.10 8.72
C HIS A 176 -5.13 -34.02 8.62
N LYS A 177 -6.18 -34.25 7.82
CA LYS A 177 -7.40 -33.43 7.87
C LYS A 177 -7.92 -33.40 9.32
N GLY A 178 -8.10 -34.52 10.00
CA GLY A 178 -8.52 -34.54 11.42
C GLY A 178 -7.57 -33.80 12.39
N GLU A 179 -6.26 -33.83 12.16
CA GLU A 179 -5.24 -33.15 12.98
C GLU A 179 -5.29 -31.63 12.81
N LEU A 180 -5.37 -31.12 11.58
CA LEU A 180 -5.46 -29.69 11.32
C LEU A 180 -6.72 -29.06 11.94
N ALA A 181 -7.81 -29.82 12.05
CA ALA A 181 -9.10 -29.36 12.56
C ALA A 181 -9.00 -29.18 14.07
N ARG A 182 -8.21 -30.05 14.71
CA ARG A 182 -7.88 -29.97 16.13
C ARG A 182 -6.89 -28.86 16.43
N ILE A 183 -5.96 -28.55 15.54
CA ILE A 183 -5.01 -27.45 15.72
C ILE A 183 -5.72 -26.09 15.64
N HIS A 184 -6.74 -25.94 14.80
CA HIS A 184 -7.38 -24.64 14.56
C HIS A 184 -8.62 -24.36 15.42
N GLY A 185 -9.32 -25.39 15.92
CA GLY A 185 -10.57 -25.25 16.69
C GLY A 185 -10.49 -24.67 18.12
N GLY A 186 -9.42 -23.96 18.49
CA GLY A 186 -9.22 -23.51 19.87
C GLY A 186 -8.31 -22.30 20.09
N GLU A 187 -7.83 -21.65 19.03
CA GLU A 187 -6.94 -20.49 19.20
C GLU A 187 -7.71 -19.17 19.36
N GLU A 188 -7.21 -18.31 20.25
CA GLU A 188 -7.80 -17.00 20.48
C GLU A 188 -7.74 -16.12 19.19
N PRO A 189 -8.82 -15.38 18.85
CA PRO A 189 -8.84 -14.53 17.67
C PRO A 189 -7.66 -13.55 17.63
N LEU A 190 -7.24 -13.09 16.43
CA LEU A 190 -6.16 -12.11 16.29
C LEU A 190 -6.34 -10.88 17.18
N SER A 191 -7.58 -10.42 17.35
CA SER A 191 -7.92 -9.28 18.21
C SER A 191 -7.52 -9.45 19.68
N VAL A 192 -7.37 -10.69 20.16
CA VAL A 192 -6.99 -11.00 21.54
C VAL A 192 -5.49 -11.20 21.64
N ARG A 193 -4.91 -12.09 20.81
CA ARG A 193 -3.46 -12.38 20.81
C ARG A 193 -2.59 -11.20 20.36
N SER A 194 -3.10 -10.35 19.47
CA SER A 194 -2.37 -9.19 18.91
C SER A 194 -3.35 -8.09 18.44
N PRO A 195 -3.94 -7.32 19.36
CA PRO A 195 -4.92 -6.27 19.04
C PRO A 195 -4.34 -5.16 18.14
N ASP A 196 -3.05 -4.89 18.25
CA ASP A 196 -2.28 -3.99 17.39
C ASP A 196 -2.17 -4.48 15.95
N ARG A 197 -1.95 -5.77 15.71
CA ARG A 197 -1.97 -6.35 14.36
C ARG A 197 -3.38 -6.38 13.79
N GLN A 198 -4.38 -6.69 14.60
CA GLN A 198 -5.78 -6.56 14.19
C GLN A 198 -6.09 -5.12 13.78
N ALA A 199 -5.64 -4.11 14.54
CA ALA A 199 -5.80 -2.71 14.19
C ALA A 199 -5.10 -2.36 12.87
N ALA A 200 -3.84 -2.79 12.69
CA ALA A 200 -3.09 -2.55 11.46
C ALA A 200 -3.78 -3.17 10.23
N MET A 201 -4.23 -4.43 10.34
CA MET A 201 -5.00 -5.11 9.30
C MET A 201 -6.32 -4.40 9.00
N THR A 202 -6.99 -3.89 10.04
CA THR A 202 -8.23 -3.12 9.88
C THR A 202 -7.99 -1.83 9.10
N VAL A 203 -6.91 -1.10 9.39
CA VAL A 203 -6.53 0.12 8.65
C VAL A 203 -6.15 -0.21 7.21
N LEU A 204 -5.35 -1.26 7.00
CA LEU A 204 -4.98 -1.72 5.66
C LEU A 204 -6.22 -2.10 4.83
N GLY A 205 -7.19 -2.78 5.43
CA GLY A 205 -8.43 -3.19 4.77
C GLY A 205 -9.46 -2.07 4.55
N ARG A 206 -9.33 -0.90 5.19
CA ARG A 206 -10.22 0.26 4.95
C ARG A 206 -9.68 1.24 3.91
N ARG A 207 -8.54 0.93 3.30
CA ARG A 207 -7.86 1.86 2.42
C ARG A 207 -8.75 2.31 1.27
N ALA A 208 -8.71 3.60 0.96
CA ALA A 208 -9.33 4.12 -0.25
C ALA A 208 -8.51 3.68 -1.48
N PRO A 209 -9.14 3.54 -2.66
CA PRO A 209 -8.43 3.29 -3.91
C PRO A 209 -7.32 4.35 -4.09
N ALA A 210 -6.06 3.91 -4.09
CA ALA A 210 -4.94 4.81 -4.32
C ALA A 210 -4.80 5.05 -5.83
N PRO A 211 -4.45 6.27 -6.28
CA PRO A 211 -4.24 6.56 -7.70
C PRO A 211 -3.05 5.80 -8.30
N ARG A 212 -2.21 5.20 -7.47
CA ARG A 212 -1.19 4.23 -7.86
C ARG A 212 -1.59 2.88 -7.28
N PHE A 213 -1.55 1.85 -8.13
CA PHE A 213 -1.69 0.45 -7.71
C PHE A 213 -0.77 0.21 -6.51
N GLN A 214 -1.36 -0.26 -5.41
CA GLN A 214 -0.63 -0.59 -4.20
C GLN A 214 -0.91 -2.03 -3.83
N GLU A 215 0.03 -2.91 -4.13
CA GLU A 215 0.03 -4.29 -3.66
C GLU A 215 0.29 -4.33 -2.15
N LEU A 216 -0.58 -4.99 -1.39
CA LEU A 216 -0.33 -5.25 0.03
C LEU A 216 0.53 -6.51 0.15
N ARG A 217 1.80 -6.36 0.51
CA ARG A 217 2.71 -7.50 0.69
C ARG A 217 2.59 -8.06 2.10
N LEU A 218 1.72 -9.06 2.26
CA LEU A 218 1.37 -9.70 3.53
C LEU A 218 1.67 -11.20 3.54
N ASP A 219 2.46 -11.72 2.60
CA ASP A 219 2.81 -13.13 2.48
C ASP A 219 3.37 -13.79 3.75
N ARG A 220 3.04 -15.07 3.94
CA ARG A 220 3.59 -15.97 4.96
C ARG A 220 3.40 -15.51 6.41
N ILE A 221 2.22 -14.97 6.74
CA ILE A 221 1.89 -14.49 8.09
C ILE A 221 0.75 -15.31 8.70
N ASP A 222 0.85 -15.61 10.00
CA ASP A 222 -0.28 -16.12 10.79
C ASP A 222 -1.26 -14.99 11.14
N LEU A 223 -2.38 -14.93 10.43
CA LEU A 223 -3.54 -14.04 10.60
C LEU A 223 -4.81 -14.79 11.05
N ARG A 224 -4.67 -15.98 11.66
CA ARG A 224 -5.80 -16.76 12.20
C ARG A 224 -6.76 -15.93 13.05
N GLY A 225 -8.05 -16.13 12.82
CA GLY A 225 -9.14 -15.44 13.52
C GLY A 225 -9.21 -13.94 13.26
N VAL A 226 -8.52 -13.41 12.24
CA VAL A 226 -8.57 -11.97 11.91
C VAL A 226 -9.98 -11.55 11.50
N ARG A 227 -10.36 -10.32 11.86
CA ARG A 227 -11.67 -9.73 11.51
C ARG A 227 -11.49 -8.68 10.43
N LEU A 228 -11.93 -8.97 9.22
CA LEU A 228 -11.75 -8.17 8.00
C LEU A 228 -13.04 -8.16 7.15
N ALA A 229 -14.20 -8.13 7.81
CA ALA A 229 -15.44 -7.94 7.09
C ALA A 229 -15.40 -6.61 6.32
N PHE A 230 -15.83 -6.63 5.05
CA PHE A 230 -15.80 -5.49 4.13
C PHE A 230 -14.39 -4.94 3.81
N ALA A 231 -13.33 -5.68 4.11
CA ALA A 231 -11.97 -5.21 3.83
C ALA A 231 -11.68 -5.19 2.32
N ASP A 232 -11.01 -4.14 1.86
CA ASP A 232 -10.36 -4.06 0.56
C ASP A 232 -8.95 -4.68 0.65
N LEU A 233 -8.88 -5.92 0.16
CA LEU A 233 -7.67 -6.72 -0.02
C LEU A 233 -7.48 -7.06 -1.51
N ALA A 234 -8.07 -6.27 -2.41
CA ALA A 234 -7.85 -6.46 -3.84
C ALA A 234 -6.36 -6.32 -4.13
N ASP A 235 -5.85 -7.23 -4.98
CA ASP A 235 -4.43 -7.29 -5.35
C ASP A 235 -3.46 -7.46 -4.17
N ALA A 236 -3.94 -7.94 -3.03
CA ALA A 236 -3.05 -8.26 -1.91
C ALA A 236 -2.24 -9.52 -2.23
N ASP A 237 -0.96 -9.49 -1.85
CA ASP A 237 -0.13 -10.68 -1.78
C ASP A 237 -0.28 -11.30 -0.38
N LEU A 238 -1.02 -12.40 -0.31
CA LEU A 238 -1.36 -13.15 0.90
C LEU A 238 -0.96 -14.63 0.76
N HIS A 239 -0.05 -14.94 -0.16
CA HIS A 239 0.33 -16.32 -0.42
C HIS A 239 0.92 -16.95 0.84
N TYR A 240 0.59 -18.23 1.08
CA TYR A 240 1.03 -19.01 2.24
C TYR A 240 0.72 -18.37 3.61
N CYS A 241 -0.23 -17.43 3.69
CA CYS A 241 -0.75 -16.96 4.97
C CYS A 241 -1.66 -17.99 5.64
N ASP A 242 -1.79 -17.87 6.96
CA ASP A 242 -2.80 -18.59 7.72
C ASP A 242 -3.92 -17.64 8.14
N LEU A 243 -5.07 -17.78 7.49
CA LEU A 243 -6.33 -17.08 7.74
C LEU A 243 -7.41 -18.05 8.24
N SER A 244 -7.02 -19.15 8.87
CA SER A 244 -7.99 -20.08 9.48
C SER A 244 -8.89 -19.33 10.46
N ASP A 245 -10.18 -19.63 10.42
CA ASP A 245 -11.24 -18.97 11.20
C ASP A 245 -11.36 -17.45 11.02
N ALA A 246 -10.75 -16.89 9.97
CA ALA A 246 -10.87 -15.47 9.65
C ALA A 246 -12.32 -15.10 9.29
N ARG A 247 -12.71 -13.87 9.63
CA ARG A 247 -14.00 -13.28 9.25
C ARG A 247 -13.78 -12.30 8.10
N LEU A 248 -14.05 -12.76 6.89
CA LEU A 248 -13.85 -12.05 5.61
C LEU A 248 -15.18 -11.80 4.88
N THR A 249 -16.29 -11.74 5.62
CA THR A 249 -17.63 -11.49 5.05
C THR A 249 -17.60 -10.22 4.21
N SER A 250 -18.01 -10.33 2.94
CA SER A 250 -18.03 -9.24 1.97
C SER A 250 -16.68 -8.53 1.76
N ALA A 251 -15.56 -9.19 2.06
CA ALA A 251 -14.24 -8.67 1.71
C ALA A 251 -14.02 -8.69 0.18
N ASP A 252 -13.29 -7.71 -0.33
CA ASP A 252 -12.80 -7.68 -1.71
C ASP A 252 -11.40 -8.29 -1.75
N LEU A 253 -11.27 -9.45 -2.37
CA LEU A 253 -10.05 -10.23 -2.57
C LEU A 253 -9.76 -10.41 -4.07
N ARG A 254 -10.34 -9.55 -4.93
CA ARG A 254 -10.16 -9.65 -6.37
C ARG A 254 -8.70 -9.61 -6.74
N ARG A 255 -8.28 -10.52 -7.62
CA ARG A 255 -6.91 -10.60 -8.15
C ARG A 255 -5.83 -10.74 -7.06
N ALA A 256 -6.20 -11.09 -5.83
CA ALA A 256 -5.24 -11.35 -4.76
C ALA A 256 -4.45 -12.64 -5.05
N ASP A 257 -3.18 -12.66 -4.66
CA ASP A 257 -2.40 -13.90 -4.60
C ASP A 257 -2.69 -14.59 -3.27
N LEU A 258 -3.46 -15.68 -3.35
CA LEU A 258 -3.86 -16.54 -2.26
C LEU A 258 -3.24 -17.95 -2.44
N THR A 259 -2.15 -18.06 -3.19
CA THR A 259 -1.50 -19.35 -3.46
C THR A 259 -1.12 -20.03 -2.15
N GLY A 260 -1.61 -21.26 -1.95
CA GLY A 260 -1.32 -22.07 -0.76
C GLY A 260 -1.79 -21.46 0.56
N ILE A 261 -2.75 -20.52 0.51
CA ILE A 261 -3.32 -19.90 1.70
C ILE A 261 -4.11 -20.91 2.53
N TRP A 262 -4.14 -20.71 3.84
CA TRP A 262 -4.97 -21.49 4.75
C TRP A 262 -6.19 -20.67 5.15
N LEU A 263 -7.38 -21.16 4.81
CA LEU A 263 -8.68 -20.54 5.04
C LEU A 263 -9.64 -21.52 5.73
N ALA A 264 -9.09 -22.49 6.47
CA ALA A 264 -9.85 -23.49 7.22
C ALA A 264 -10.93 -22.83 8.09
N GLY A 265 -12.20 -23.20 7.91
CA GLY A 265 -13.30 -22.64 8.71
C GLY A 265 -13.54 -21.14 8.53
N ALA A 266 -12.83 -20.45 7.63
CA ALA A 266 -12.96 -19.02 7.43
C ALA A 266 -14.35 -18.66 6.88
N ALA A 267 -14.86 -17.50 7.27
CA ALA A 267 -16.14 -16.96 6.80
C ALA A 267 -15.92 -15.95 5.67
N LEU A 268 -16.05 -16.41 4.42
CA LEU A 268 -15.94 -15.64 3.18
C LEU A 268 -17.32 -15.37 2.53
N ILE A 269 -18.38 -15.32 3.34
CA ILE A 269 -19.76 -15.11 2.88
C ILE A 269 -19.85 -13.82 2.06
N ASN A 270 -20.38 -13.89 0.84
CA ASN A 270 -20.46 -12.79 -0.13
C ASN A 270 -19.12 -12.10 -0.44
N ALA A 271 -17.98 -12.75 -0.18
CA ALA A 271 -16.67 -12.20 -0.53
C ALA A 271 -16.47 -12.21 -2.05
N ASN A 272 -15.70 -11.25 -2.54
CA ASN A 272 -15.35 -11.16 -3.95
C ASN A 272 -13.94 -11.69 -4.18
N LEU A 273 -13.81 -12.89 -4.72
CA LEU A 273 -12.55 -13.52 -5.09
C LEU A 273 -12.34 -13.53 -6.61
N TYR A 274 -13.08 -12.73 -7.38
CA TYR A 274 -12.98 -12.73 -8.84
C TYR A 274 -11.51 -12.58 -9.30
N GLN A 275 -11.06 -13.51 -10.14
CA GLN A 275 -9.68 -13.60 -10.64
C GLN A 275 -8.58 -13.77 -9.57
N ALA A 276 -8.91 -14.18 -8.35
CA ALA A 276 -7.90 -14.52 -7.35
C ALA A 276 -7.17 -15.83 -7.69
N ASP A 277 -5.92 -15.93 -7.26
CA ASP A 277 -5.10 -17.15 -7.36
C ASP A 277 -5.18 -17.94 -6.06
N LEU A 278 -5.94 -19.04 -6.04
CA LEU A 278 -6.17 -19.93 -4.90
C LEU A 278 -5.54 -21.31 -5.12
N ARG A 279 -4.50 -21.40 -5.96
CA ARG A 279 -3.83 -22.67 -6.22
C ARG A 279 -3.37 -23.30 -4.93
N THR A 280 -3.67 -24.58 -4.73
CA THR A 280 -3.29 -25.34 -3.52
C THR A 280 -3.80 -24.73 -2.20
N ALA A 281 -4.80 -23.84 -2.24
CA ALA A 281 -5.39 -23.26 -1.04
C ALA A 281 -6.13 -24.33 -0.21
N VAL A 282 -6.16 -24.12 1.11
CA VAL A 282 -6.83 -25.00 2.07
C VAL A 282 -8.11 -24.31 2.55
N LEU A 283 -9.25 -24.70 1.99
CA LEU A 283 -10.58 -24.09 2.17
C LEU A 283 -11.60 -25.04 2.82
N TRP A 284 -11.18 -26.20 3.30
CA TRP A 284 -12.04 -27.14 4.00
C TRP A 284 -12.84 -26.48 5.14
N HIS A 285 -14.13 -26.83 5.20
CA HIS A 285 -15.12 -26.22 6.08
C HIS A 285 -15.27 -24.69 6.01
N ALA A 286 -14.64 -24.01 5.03
CA ALA A 286 -14.84 -22.59 4.83
C ALA A 286 -16.29 -22.30 4.39
N ARG A 287 -16.77 -21.11 4.77
CA ARG A 287 -18.10 -20.63 4.38
C ARG A 287 -17.97 -19.63 3.25
N LEU A 288 -18.32 -20.06 2.05
CA LEU A 288 -18.26 -19.32 0.79
C LEU A 288 -19.67 -19.01 0.26
N ASP A 289 -20.70 -19.03 1.12
CA ASP A 289 -22.08 -18.71 0.74
C ASP A 289 -22.13 -17.38 -0.04
N GLY A 290 -22.62 -17.41 -1.29
CA GLY A 290 -22.73 -16.24 -2.16
C GLY A 290 -21.40 -15.61 -2.63
N ALA A 291 -20.26 -16.25 -2.39
CA ALA A 291 -18.96 -15.74 -2.82
C ALA A 291 -18.80 -15.74 -4.34
N ASP A 292 -18.09 -14.76 -4.88
CA ASP A 292 -17.68 -14.72 -6.28
C ASP A 292 -16.32 -15.35 -6.47
N LEU A 293 -16.27 -16.59 -6.94
CA LEU A 293 -15.06 -17.33 -7.32
C LEU A 293 -14.92 -17.40 -8.86
N SER A 294 -15.61 -16.53 -9.61
CA SER A 294 -15.54 -16.56 -11.07
C SER A 294 -14.12 -16.26 -11.56
N ALA A 295 -13.66 -16.99 -12.57
CA ALA A 295 -12.33 -16.88 -13.15
C ALA A 295 -11.17 -17.02 -12.14
N THR A 296 -11.39 -17.73 -11.03
CA THR A 296 -10.34 -18.07 -10.05
C THR A 296 -9.51 -19.28 -10.50
N ASP A 297 -8.24 -19.31 -10.11
CA ASP A 297 -7.43 -20.54 -10.20
C ASP A 297 -7.51 -21.27 -8.86
N LEU A 298 -8.31 -22.33 -8.79
CA LEU A 298 -8.48 -23.21 -7.63
C LEU A 298 -7.72 -24.54 -7.82
N SER A 299 -6.76 -24.59 -8.75
CA SER A 299 -6.12 -25.86 -9.08
C SER A 299 -5.37 -26.44 -7.88
N GLY A 300 -5.67 -27.70 -7.58
CA GLY A 300 -5.15 -28.40 -6.40
C GLY A 300 -5.69 -27.94 -5.05
N ALA A 301 -6.67 -27.04 -4.98
CA ALA A 301 -7.25 -26.56 -3.72
C ALA A 301 -8.08 -27.65 -3.00
N ASP A 302 -8.13 -27.60 -1.67
CA ASP A 302 -8.95 -28.47 -0.83
C ASP A 302 -10.18 -27.71 -0.33
N LEU A 303 -11.36 -28.02 -0.88
CA LEU A 303 -12.66 -27.47 -0.48
C LEU A 303 -13.49 -28.48 0.33
N THR A 304 -12.88 -29.51 0.92
CA THR A 304 -13.59 -30.58 1.63
C THR A 304 -14.57 -30.02 2.66
N GLY A 305 -15.86 -30.35 2.51
CA GLY A 305 -16.91 -29.90 3.43
C GLY A 305 -17.12 -28.38 3.50
N ALA A 306 -16.58 -27.62 2.54
CA ALA A 306 -16.87 -26.19 2.41
C ALA A 306 -18.35 -25.96 2.09
N VAL A 307 -18.90 -24.86 2.58
CA VAL A 307 -20.30 -24.46 2.34
C VAL A 307 -20.32 -23.39 1.26
N VAL A 308 -20.88 -23.72 0.09
CA VAL A 308 -20.77 -22.89 -1.12
C VAL A 308 -22.14 -22.48 -1.70
N LYS A 309 -23.20 -22.44 -0.87
CA LYS A 309 -24.55 -22.15 -1.35
C LYS A 309 -24.60 -20.79 -2.09
N GLY A 310 -25.04 -20.79 -3.35
CA GLY A 310 -25.11 -19.58 -4.17
C GLY A 310 -23.75 -19.02 -4.61
N ALA A 311 -22.65 -19.74 -4.36
CA ALA A 311 -21.33 -19.34 -4.83
C ALA A 311 -21.22 -19.48 -6.36
N ARG A 312 -20.40 -18.61 -6.93
CA ARG A 312 -20.20 -18.46 -8.37
C ARG A 312 -18.83 -18.96 -8.77
N PHE A 313 -18.76 -20.02 -9.57
CA PHE A 313 -17.53 -20.66 -10.04
C PHE A 313 -17.38 -20.53 -11.57
N GLU A 314 -18.07 -19.58 -12.23
CA GLU A 314 -18.00 -19.45 -13.68
C GLU A 314 -16.55 -19.27 -14.14
N LEU A 315 -16.11 -20.06 -15.12
CA LEU A 315 -14.75 -20.02 -15.66
C LEU A 315 -13.64 -20.32 -14.63
N ALA A 316 -13.96 -20.85 -13.45
CA ALA A 316 -12.96 -21.23 -12.46
C ALA A 316 -12.17 -22.48 -12.89
N ASP A 317 -10.90 -22.56 -12.49
CA ASP A 317 -10.04 -23.71 -12.73
C ASP A 317 -10.03 -24.62 -11.49
N LEU A 318 -10.75 -25.75 -11.55
CA LEU A 318 -10.92 -26.71 -10.47
C LEU A 318 -10.06 -27.98 -10.66
N ARG A 319 -9.08 -27.95 -11.57
CA ARG A 319 -8.25 -29.14 -11.86
C ARG A 319 -7.48 -29.59 -10.62
N GLY A 320 -7.61 -30.87 -10.27
CA GLY A 320 -6.98 -31.44 -9.08
C GLY A 320 -7.54 -30.96 -7.74
N ALA A 321 -8.61 -30.16 -7.72
CA ALA A 321 -9.27 -29.71 -6.50
C ALA A 321 -10.06 -30.86 -5.83
N ASP A 322 -10.18 -30.81 -4.50
CA ASP A 322 -10.98 -31.75 -3.70
C ASP A 322 -12.27 -31.07 -3.21
N LEU A 323 -13.41 -31.47 -3.74
CA LEU A 323 -14.74 -30.96 -3.36
C LEU A 323 -15.55 -31.98 -2.55
N THR A 324 -14.88 -32.94 -1.90
CA THR A 324 -15.56 -33.98 -1.13
C THR A 324 -16.48 -33.37 -0.06
N GLY A 325 -17.76 -33.77 -0.05
CA GLY A 325 -18.73 -33.28 0.95
C GLY A 325 -19.19 -31.83 0.75
N THR A 326 -18.82 -31.18 -0.36
CA THR A 326 -19.34 -29.86 -0.75
C THR A 326 -20.69 -30.03 -1.47
N ASP A 327 -21.70 -29.29 -1.05
CA ASP A 327 -22.99 -29.23 -1.76
C ASP A 327 -22.92 -28.21 -2.91
N LEU A 328 -22.98 -28.70 -4.15
CA LEU A 328 -22.86 -27.90 -5.37
C LEU A 328 -24.21 -27.58 -6.04
N ASP A 329 -25.34 -28.04 -5.50
CA ASP A 329 -26.65 -27.96 -6.19
C ASP A 329 -27.11 -26.53 -6.46
N ALA A 330 -26.70 -25.58 -5.62
CA ALA A 330 -27.06 -24.16 -5.72
C ALA A 330 -25.89 -23.29 -6.22
N THR A 331 -24.93 -23.86 -6.94
CA THR A 331 -23.77 -23.14 -7.49
C THR A 331 -23.88 -22.94 -9.00
N THR A 332 -23.14 -21.96 -9.53
CA THR A 332 -22.97 -21.81 -10.99
C THR A 332 -21.57 -22.25 -11.39
N LEU A 333 -21.48 -23.25 -12.27
CA LEU A 333 -20.22 -23.86 -12.72
C LEU A 333 -19.97 -23.69 -14.23
N THR A 334 -20.74 -22.80 -14.88
CA THR A 334 -20.69 -22.61 -16.33
C THR A 334 -19.27 -22.27 -16.79
N GLY A 335 -18.70 -23.14 -17.62
CA GLY A 335 -17.35 -22.95 -18.15
C GLY A 335 -16.23 -23.17 -17.14
N ALA A 336 -16.54 -23.59 -15.91
CA ALA A 336 -15.53 -24.08 -14.98
C ALA A 336 -14.84 -25.31 -15.55
N VAL A 337 -13.55 -25.46 -15.24
CA VAL A 337 -12.71 -26.52 -15.80
C VAL A 337 -12.32 -27.52 -14.72
N GLY A 338 -12.62 -28.80 -14.96
CA GLY A 338 -12.12 -29.91 -14.16
C GLY A 338 -11.26 -30.85 -15.00
N ASP A 339 -10.54 -31.77 -14.36
CA ASP A 339 -9.84 -32.86 -15.04
C ASP A 339 -10.02 -34.19 -14.30
N ALA A 340 -9.31 -35.23 -14.74
CA ALA A 340 -9.37 -36.56 -14.14
C ALA A 340 -8.85 -36.62 -12.68
N THR A 341 -8.20 -35.55 -12.20
CA THR A 341 -7.67 -35.45 -10.84
C THR A 341 -8.57 -34.64 -9.91
N THR A 342 -9.59 -33.96 -10.45
CA THR A 342 -10.62 -33.28 -9.65
C THR A 342 -11.50 -34.31 -8.94
N ILE A 343 -11.69 -34.13 -7.62
CA ILE A 343 -12.52 -35.00 -6.79
C ILE A 343 -13.85 -34.30 -6.56
N TRP A 344 -14.93 -34.89 -7.09
CA TRP A 344 -16.29 -34.36 -6.99
C TRP A 344 -17.05 -34.89 -5.77
N PRO A 345 -18.07 -34.18 -5.28
CA PRO A 345 -18.99 -34.73 -4.28
C PRO A 345 -19.66 -36.01 -4.77
N THR A 346 -19.94 -36.94 -3.85
CA THR A 346 -20.62 -38.19 -4.18
C THR A 346 -21.97 -37.93 -4.86
N GLY A 347 -22.16 -38.50 -6.06
CA GLY A 347 -23.40 -38.37 -6.83
C GLY A 347 -23.51 -37.09 -7.68
N PHE A 348 -22.48 -36.25 -7.71
CA PHE A 348 -22.44 -35.05 -8.53
C PHE A 348 -22.19 -35.38 -10.02
N ASP A 349 -23.06 -34.92 -10.91
CA ASP A 349 -22.88 -35.02 -12.36
C ASP A 349 -22.22 -33.74 -12.91
N ALA A 350 -20.90 -33.77 -13.05
CA ALA A 350 -20.13 -32.65 -13.57
C ALA A 350 -20.50 -32.27 -15.01
N ALA A 351 -20.90 -33.24 -15.85
CA ALA A 351 -21.24 -32.97 -17.24
C ALA A 351 -22.56 -32.20 -17.36
N ALA A 352 -23.56 -32.56 -16.54
CA ALA A 352 -24.84 -31.87 -16.48
C ALA A 352 -24.72 -30.43 -15.91
N ALA A 353 -23.73 -30.18 -15.05
CA ALA A 353 -23.50 -28.89 -14.41
C ALA A 353 -22.81 -27.83 -15.31
N GLY A 354 -22.55 -28.14 -16.59
CA GLY A 354 -21.98 -27.17 -17.54
C GLY A 354 -20.46 -26.99 -17.42
N LEU A 355 -19.76 -27.94 -16.81
CA LEU A 355 -18.31 -27.96 -16.73
C LEU A 355 -17.66 -28.38 -18.04
N VAL A 356 -16.45 -27.86 -18.25
CA VAL A 356 -15.55 -28.27 -19.31
C VAL A 356 -14.52 -29.23 -18.72
N MET A 357 -14.51 -30.48 -19.19
CA MET A 357 -13.48 -31.44 -18.80
C MET A 357 -12.24 -31.23 -19.66
N ALA A 358 -11.19 -30.66 -19.05
CA ALA A 358 -9.91 -30.48 -19.70
C ALA A 358 -9.16 -31.80 -19.89
N ARG A 359 -8.34 -31.85 -20.95
CA ARG A 359 -7.31 -32.86 -21.09
C ARG A 359 -6.12 -32.48 -20.21
N SER A 360 -5.31 -33.46 -19.84
CA SER A 360 -4.14 -33.25 -18.97
C SER A 360 -3.09 -32.27 -19.54
N ASP A 361 -3.18 -31.95 -20.84
CA ASP A 361 -2.30 -31.03 -21.58
C ASP A 361 -2.92 -29.64 -21.85
N THR A 362 -4.16 -29.39 -21.43
CA THR A 362 -4.80 -28.08 -21.62
C THR A 362 -4.10 -27.02 -20.74
N PRO A 363 -3.63 -25.89 -21.30
CA PRO A 363 -3.02 -24.82 -20.52
C PRO A 363 -4.04 -24.17 -19.56
N PRO A 364 -3.60 -23.67 -18.39
CA PRO A 364 -4.49 -23.07 -17.40
C PRO A 364 -5.17 -21.81 -17.95
N LEU A 365 -6.42 -21.57 -17.53
CA LEU A 365 -7.19 -20.37 -17.84
C LEU A 365 -6.68 -19.18 -17.00
N ARG A 366 -5.46 -18.67 -17.24
CA ARG A 366 -4.86 -17.65 -16.35
C ARG A 366 -5.03 -16.21 -16.85
N PRO A 367 -5.42 -15.27 -15.96
CA PRO A 367 -4.78 -13.96 -15.86
C PRO A 367 -3.40 -14.12 -15.18
N GLN A 368 -2.35 -13.51 -15.71
CA GLN A 368 -1.01 -13.54 -15.07
C GLN A 368 -1.04 -12.80 -13.72
N SER A 369 -0.48 -13.42 -12.67
CA SER A 369 -0.27 -12.73 -11.39
C SER A 369 0.83 -11.68 -11.51
N SER A 370 0.81 -10.66 -10.64
CA SER A 370 1.88 -9.64 -10.53
C SER A 370 3.28 -10.26 -10.37
N HIS A 371 3.33 -11.43 -9.73
CA HIS A 371 4.55 -12.18 -9.46
C HIS A 371 5.19 -12.83 -10.71
N GLU A 372 4.39 -13.11 -11.75
CA GLU A 372 4.90 -13.62 -13.05
C GLU A 372 5.33 -12.47 -13.99
N LEU A 373 4.74 -11.27 -13.85
CA LEU A 373 5.11 -10.07 -14.61
C LEU A 373 6.44 -9.43 -14.19
N SER A 374 6.97 -9.82 -13.03
CA SER A 374 8.19 -9.26 -12.44
C SER A 374 9.46 -10.10 -12.70
N ARG A 375 9.37 -11.16 -13.51
CA ARG A 375 10.51 -12.02 -13.89
C ARG A 375 10.99 -11.81 -15.32
#